data_AF-A0A9W6GME0-F1
#
_entry.id   AF-A0A9W6GME0-F1
#
_cell.length_a   1.000
_cell.length_b   1.000
_cell.length_c   1.000
_cell.angle_alpha   90.00
_cell.angle_beta   90.00
_cell.angle_gamma   90.00
#
_symmetry.space_group_name_H-M   'P 1'
#
loop_
_entity.id
_entity.type
_entity.pdbx_description
1 polymer ?
#
loop_
_entity_poly.entity_id
_entity_poly.type
_entity_poly.pdbx_seq_one_letter_code
_entity_poly.pdbx_strand_id
1 'polypeptide(L)' 'MLKEKLDEISCKMGEQLPQEILAKLGEGLKELQDTHIEEKTIKAGEKLPDFTLVDTAGKKYTKETFKDKKMVFNFFRGSW' A
#
# COMPACT_ATOMS: atom_id res chain seq x y z
N MET A 1 20.89 6.84 -14.67
CA MET A 1 19.80 7.70 -15.18
C MET A 1 18.61 7.82 -14.21
N LEU A 2 17.82 6.77 -13.95
CA LEU A 2 16.63 6.89 -13.06
C LEU A 2 16.99 6.87 -11.56
N LYS A 3 17.93 6.00 -11.18
CA LYS A 3 18.40 5.85 -9.80
C LYS A 3 19.08 7.12 -9.29
N GLU A 4 19.98 7.68 -10.08
CA GLU A 4 20.67 8.95 -9.78
C GLU A 4 19.68 10.12 -9.58
N LYS A 5 18.60 10.18 -10.36
CA LYS A 5 17.54 11.19 -10.19
C LYS A 5 16.75 10.98 -8.90
N LEU A 6 16.47 9.73 -8.52
CA LEU A 6 15.82 9.41 -7.25
C LEU A 6 16.70 9.79 -6.06
N ASP A 7 17.99 9.53 -6.16
CA ASP A 7 18.96 9.85 -5.12
C ASP A 7 19.10 11.38 -4.97
N GLU A 8 19.15 12.14 -6.07
CA GLU A 8 19.14 13.62 -6.03
C GLU A 8 17.88 14.20 -5.38
N ILE A 9 16.70 13.65 -5.71
CA ILE A 9 15.42 14.09 -5.14
C ILE A 9 15.38 13.79 -3.64
N SER A 10 15.81 12.58 -3.24
CA SER A 10 15.82 12.15 -1.84
C SER A 10 16.78 13.00 -1.00
N CYS A 11 17.95 13.34 -1.55
CA CYS A 11 18.94 14.18 -0.89
C CYS A 11 18.41 15.61 -0.69
N LYS A 12 17.83 16.22 -1.73
CA LYS A 12 17.20 17.54 -1.64
C LYS A 12 16.02 17.59 -0.67
N MET A 13 15.24 16.52 -0.58
CA MET A 13 14.15 16.40 0.40
C MET A 13 14.68 16.33 1.84
N GLY A 14 15.76 15.58 2.08
CA GLY A 14 16.41 15.49 3.39
C GLY A 14 16.98 16.82 3.88
N GLU A 15 17.45 17.67 2.97
CA GLU A 15 17.97 19.01 3.31
C GLU A 15 16.86 20.02 3.66
N GLN A 16 15.64 19.81 3.19
CA GLN A 16 14.51 20.74 3.36
C GLN A 16 13.55 20.33 4.49
N LEU A 17 13.60 19.07 4.94
CA LEU A 17 12.72 18.56 5.98
C LEU A 17 13.33 18.78 7.37
N PRO A 18 12.60 19.39 8.32
CA PRO A 18 13.02 19.50 9.71
C PRO A 18 13.30 18.12 10.32
N GLN A 19 14.36 18.03 11.13
CA GLN A 19 14.80 16.79 11.76
C GLN A 19 13.69 16.11 12.60
N GLU A 20 12.80 16.90 13.21
CA GLU A 20 11.66 16.39 13.97
C GLU A 20 10.67 15.61 13.10
N ILE A 21 10.43 16.10 11.87
CA ILE A 21 9.52 15.45 10.92
C ILE A 21 10.14 14.14 10.41
N LEU A 22 11.44 14.15 10.13
CA LEU A 22 12.19 12.95 9.75
C LEU A 22 12.18 11.90 10.87
N ALA A 23 12.32 12.33 12.13
CA ALA A 23 12.25 11.45 13.29
C ALA A 23 10.87 10.79 13.41
N LYS A 24 9.79 11.57 13.35
CA LYS A 24 8.40 11.05 13.39
C LYS A 24 8.09 10.10 12.22
N LEU A 25 8.58 10.41 11.03
CA LEU A 25 8.44 9.52 9.88
C LEU A 25 9.20 8.20 10.09
N GLY A 26 10.43 8.27 10.60
CA GLY A 26 11.24 7.10 10.92
C GLY A 26 10.59 6.21 12.00
N GLU A 27 10.02 6.82 13.04
CA GLU A 27 9.26 6.12 14.08
C GLU A 27 8.04 5.40 13.48
N GLY A 28 7.22 6.09 12.68
CA GLY A 28 6.05 5.47 12.05
C GLY A 28 6.41 4.34 11.07
N LEU A 29 7.51 4.48 10.32
CA LEU A 29 8.02 3.40 9.47
C LEU A 29 8.49 2.19 10.28
N LYS A 30 9.17 2.43 11.40
CA LYS A 30 9.62 1.36 12.29
C LYS A 30 8.44 0.63 12.93
N GLU A 31 7.44 1.36 13.42
CA GLU A 31 6.21 0.77 13.95
C GLU A 31 5.51 -0.12 12.91
N LEU A 32 5.43 0.34 11.66
CA LEU A 32 4.87 -0.45 10.56
C LEU A 32 5.70 -1.72 10.27
N GLN A 33 7.03 -1.63 10.26
CA GLN A 33 7.90 -2.80 10.10
C GLN A 33 7.73 -3.80 11.25
N ASP A 34 7.61 -3.30 12.48
CA ASP A 34 7.40 -4.14 13.67
C ASP A 34 6.05 -4.90 13.62
N THR A 35 5.09 -4.48 12.79
CA THR A 35 3.86 -5.26 12.53
C THR A 35 4.03 -6.48 11.64
N HIS A 36 5.22 -6.66 11.04
CA HIS A 36 5.57 -7.72 10.09
C HIS A 36 4.53 -7.82 8.94
N ILE A 37 4.10 -6.66 8.42
CA ILE A 37 3.05 -6.57 7.39
C ILE A 37 3.47 -7.26 6.09
N GLU A 38 4.76 -7.29 5.79
CA GLU A 38 5.37 -7.98 4.66
C GLU A 38 5.17 -9.51 4.71
N GLU A 39 5.08 -10.09 5.89
CA GLU A 39 4.78 -11.52 6.08
C GLU A 39 3.30 -11.82 5.79
N LYS A 40 2.42 -10.85 6.05
CA LYS A 40 0.97 -10.93 5.82
C LYS A 40 0.55 -10.57 4.40
N THR A 41 1.51 -10.26 3.52
CA THR A 41 1.23 -9.85 2.15
C THR A 41 1.10 -11.07 1.22
N ILE A 42 0.09 -11.06 0.35
CA ILE A 42 -0.12 -12.10 -0.67
C ILE A 42 1.14 -12.30 -1.53
N LYS A 43 1.56 -13.56 -1.69
CA LYS A 43 2.72 -13.92 -2.51
C LYS A 43 2.31 -14.28 -3.94
N ALA A 44 3.27 -14.20 -4.86
CA ALA A 44 3.03 -14.59 -6.24
C ALA A 44 2.63 -16.07 -6.32
N GLY A 45 1.52 -16.36 -7.02
CA GLY A 45 0.96 -17.71 -7.15
C GLY A 45 -0.08 -18.06 -6.08
N GLU A 46 -0.24 -17.26 -5.03
CA GLU A 46 -1.32 -17.44 -4.08
C GLU A 46 -2.68 -17.07 -4.67
N LYS A 47 -3.72 -17.76 -4.22
CA LYS A 47 -5.10 -17.48 -4.64
C LYS A 47 -5.58 -16.19 -3.99
N LEU A 48 -6.46 -15.48 -4.68
CA LEU A 48 -7.15 -14.32 -4.13
C LEU A 48 -7.81 -14.68 -2.78
N PRO A 49 -7.50 -13.97 -1.68
CA PRO A 49 -8.11 -14.20 -0.38
C PRO A 49 -9.61 -13.89 -0.42
N ASP A 50 -10.34 -14.40 0.55
CA ASP A 50 -11.75 -14.07 0.69
C ASP A 50 -11.91 -12.62 1.12
N PHE A 51 -12.95 -11.96 0.60
CA PHE A 51 -13.25 -10.58 0.90
C PHE A 51 -14.76 -10.38 1.00
N THR A 52 -15.16 -9.32 1.70
CA THR A 52 -16.54 -8.81 1.71
C THR A 52 -16.50 -7.31 1.51
N LEU A 53 -17.10 -6.84 0.43
CA LEU A 53 -17.27 -5.42 0.11
C LEU A 53 -18.74 -5.05 0.30
N VAL A 54 -19.01 -3.83 0.75
CA VAL A 54 -20.37 -3.31 0.89
C VAL A 54 -20.49 -2.08 -0.01
N ASP A 55 -21.51 -2.05 -0.86
CA ASP A 55 -21.78 -0.86 -1.67
C ASP A 55 -22.53 0.22 -0.87
N THR A 56 -22.76 1.37 -1.52
CA THR A 56 -23.46 2.51 -0.91
C THR A 56 -24.92 2.22 -0.55
N ALA A 57 -25.51 1.15 -1.09
CA ALA A 57 -26.86 0.69 -0.77
C ALA A 57 -26.86 -0.38 0.34
N GLY A 58 -25.70 -0.71 0.91
CA GLY A 58 -25.56 -1.73 1.95
C GLY A 58 -25.51 -3.16 1.41
N LYS A 59 -25.47 -3.36 0.09
CA LYS A 59 -25.40 -4.68 -0.50
C LYS A 59 -23.99 -5.24 -0.38
N LYS A 60 -23.91 -6.47 0.10
CA LYS A 60 -22.66 -7.21 0.29
C LYS A 60 -22.25 -7.94 -1.00
N TYR A 61 -20.98 -7.83 -1.34
CA TYR A 61 -20.32 -8.56 -2.42
C TYR A 61 -19.17 -9.37 -1.84
N THR A 62 -19.19 -10.68 -2.09
CA THR A 62 -18.13 -11.60 -1.69
C THR A 62 -17.42 -12.13 -2.93
N LYS A 63 -16.31 -12.84 -2.73
CA LYS A 63 -15.60 -13.55 -3.81
C LYS A 63 -16.54 -14.42 -4.66
N GLU A 64 -17.44 -15.17 -4.03
CA GLU A 64 -18.42 -16.01 -4.74
C GLU A 64 -19.37 -15.20 -5.63
N THR A 65 -19.64 -13.94 -5.30
CA THR A 65 -20.49 -13.05 -6.12
C THR A 65 -19.89 -12.79 -7.52
N PHE A 66 -18.58 -13.05 -7.67
CA PHE A 66 -17.81 -12.81 -8.89
C PHE A 66 -17.24 -14.09 -9.53
N LYS A 67 -17.60 -15.29 -9.05
CA LYS A 67 -17.03 -16.56 -9.53
C LYS A 67 -17.06 -16.73 -11.06
N ASP A 68 -18.16 -16.30 -11.67
CA ASP A 68 -18.39 -16.39 -13.12
C ASP A 68 -18.31 -15.02 -13.82
N LYS A 69 -17.68 -14.04 -13.17
CA LYS A 69 -17.57 -12.65 -13.68
C LYS A 69 -16.11 -12.26 -13.81
N LYS A 70 -15.83 -11.39 -14.79
CA LYS A 70 -14.53 -10.75 -14.90
C LYS A 70 -14.40 -9.69 -13.81
N MET A 71 -13.30 -9.73 -13.07
CA MET A 71 -12.94 -8.72 -12.07
C MET A 71 -11.78 -7.89 -12.58
N VAL A 72 -11.84 -6.58 -12.31
CA VAL A 72 -10.73 -5.65 -12.54
C VAL A 72 -10.23 -5.20 -11.18
N PHE A 73 -8.94 -5.39 -10.93
CA PHE A 73 -8.27 -4.89 -9.73
C PHE A 73 -7.53 -3.62 -10.10
N ASN A 74 -7.85 -2.53 -9.41
CA ASN A 74 -7.11 -1.28 -9.53
C ASN A 74 -6.39 -1.01 -8.21
N PHE A 75 -5.07 -0.94 -8.27
CA PHE A 75 -4.21 -0.67 -7.12
C PHE A 75 -3.86 0.82 -7.10
N PHE A 76 -4.48 1.56 -6.19
CA PHE A 76 -4.14 2.97 -5.95
C PHE A 76 -3.00 3.05 -4.93
N ARG A 77 -1.91 3.72 -5.28
CA ARG A 77 -0.72 3.90 -4.43
C ARG A 77 -0.38 5.38 -4.20
N GLY A 78 -1.42 6.19 -3.92
CA GLY A 78 -1.38 7.67 -3.85
C GLY A 78 -1.35 8.28 -5.26
N SER A 79 -1.89 9.45 -5.58
CA SER A 79 -2.41 10.59 -4.80
C SER A 79 -3.88 10.47 -4.42
N TRP A 80 -4.23 10.95 -3.22
CA TRP A 80 -5.54 11.58 -2.99
C TRP A 80 -5.51 13.02 -3.49
#